data_AF-A0A927R8T9-F1
#
_entry.id   AF-A0A927R8T9-F1
#
_cell.length_a   1.000
_cell.length_b   1.000
_cell.length_c   1.000
_cell.angle_alpha   90.00
_cell.angle_beta   90.00
_cell.angle_gamma   90.00
#
_symmetry.space_group_name_H-M   'P 1'
#
loop_
_entity.id
_entity.type
_entity.pdbx_description
1 polymer ?
#
loop_
_entity_poly.entity_id
_entity_poly.type
_entity_poly.pdbx_seq_one_letter_code
_entity_poly.pdbx_strand_id
1 'polypeptide(L)' 'MRDIWNEIVEWHAAGETFGIATVTGTFGSAPRQPGASMAVSRSGEVVGSVSGGCVESAVYDLVLRDSGCVTFRVVAR' A
#
# COMPACT_ATOMS: atom_id res chain seq x y z
N MET A 1 5.99 -2.70 -7.61
CA MET A 1 4.96 -1.69 -7.99
C MET A 1 4.24 -2.01 -9.30
N ARG A 2 4.88 -2.62 -10.32
CA ARG A 2 4.15 -3.04 -11.54
C ARG A 2 2.99 -4.00 -11.23
N ASP A 3 3.11 -4.75 -10.14
CA ASP A 3 2.22 -5.83 -9.73
C ASP A 3 0.89 -5.36 -9.12
N ILE A 4 0.72 -4.05 -8.89
CA ILE A 4 -0.52 -3.44 -8.34
C ILE A 4 -1.04 -2.30 -9.23
N TRP A 5 -0.41 -2.08 -10.38
CA TRP A 5 -0.65 -0.88 -11.19
C TRP A 5 -2.04 -0.89 -11.84
N ASN A 6 -2.49 -2.05 -12.30
CA ASN A 6 -3.77 -2.16 -13.00
C ASN A 6 -4.92 -1.81 -12.05
N GLU A 7 -4.91 -2.34 -10.84
CA GLU A 7 -5.94 -2.12 -9.82
C GLU A 7 -5.96 -0.67 -9.36
N ILE A 8 -4.79 -0.04 -9.18
CA ILE A 8 -4.72 1.40 -8.89
C ILE A 8 -5.35 2.22 -10.02
N VAL A 9 -5.06 1.88 -11.28
CA VAL A 9 -5.62 2.60 -12.43
C VAL A 9 -7.14 2.43 -12.49
N GLU A 10 -7.65 1.23 -12.21
CA GLU A 10 -9.09 0.96 -12.16
C GLU A 10 -9.78 1.75 -11.05
N TRP A 11 -9.28 1.70 -9.81
CA TRP A 11 -9.86 2.46 -8.70
C TRP A 11 -9.79 3.97 -8.95
N HIS A 12 -8.68 4.45 -9.52
CA HIS A 12 -8.55 5.85 -9.90
C HIS A 12 -9.56 6.25 -10.98
N ALA A 13 -9.75 5.43 -12.01
CA ALA A 13 -10.73 5.68 -13.06
C ALA A 13 -12.17 5.63 -12.54
N ALA A 14 -12.44 4.81 -11.52
CA ALA A 14 -13.72 4.74 -10.83
C ALA A 14 -13.97 5.90 -9.85
N GLY A 15 -12.96 6.75 -9.59
CA GLY A 15 -13.04 7.80 -8.57
C GLY A 15 -13.07 7.24 -7.14
N GLU A 16 -12.65 5.99 -6.96
CA GLU A 16 -12.59 5.35 -5.66
C GLU A 16 -11.41 5.88 -4.83
N THR A 17 -11.64 6.03 -3.54
CA THR A 17 -10.58 6.35 -2.59
C THR A 17 -9.74 5.11 -2.33
N PHE A 18 -8.42 5.22 -2.43
CA PHE A 18 -7.49 4.14 -2.13
C PHE A 18 -6.20 4.69 -1.53
N GLY A 19 -5.47 3.86 -0.79
CA GLY A 19 -4.12 4.17 -0.36
C GLY A 19 -3.08 3.20 -0.89
N ILE A 20 -1.86 3.68 -1.06
CA ILE A 20 -0.72 2.88 -1.55
C ILE A 20 0.40 2.96 -0.53
N ALA A 21 0.96 1.83 -0.12
CA ALA A 21 2.19 1.76 0.65
C ALA A 21 3.32 1.21 -0.21
N THR A 22 4.50 1.82 -0.14
CA THR A 22 5.70 1.35 -0.85
C THR A 22 6.90 1.36 0.07
N VAL A 23 7.65 0.25 0.09
CA VAL A 23 8.94 0.16 0.77
C VAL A 23 9.95 1.02 0.02
N THR A 24 10.47 2.05 0.69
CA THR A 24 11.44 3.00 0.13
C THR A 24 12.87 2.73 0.59
N GLY A 25 13.04 1.94 1.64
CA GLY A 25 14.34 1.58 2.20
C GLY A 25 14.22 0.45 3.20
N THR A 26 15.34 -0.16 3.55
CA THR A 26 15.42 -1.21 4.56
C THR A 26 16.62 -1.00 5.49
N PHE A 27 16.51 -1.34 6.78
CA PHE A 27 17.64 -1.30 7.72
C PHE A 27 17.78 -2.63 8.48
N GLY A 28 18.78 -3.42 8.11
CA GLY A 28 18.95 -4.77 8.62
C GLY A 28 18.45 -5.81 7.62
N SER A 29 18.02 -6.96 8.13
CA SER A 29 17.49 -8.07 7.33
C SER A 29 15.98 -7.93 7.14
N ALA A 30 15.57 -7.23 6.08
CA ALA A 30 14.16 -7.05 5.76
C ALA A 30 13.59 -8.15 4.87
N PRO A 31 12.34 -8.58 5.10
CA PRO A 31 11.69 -9.64 4.32
C PRO A 31 11.36 -9.20 2.88
N ARG A 32 11.28 -7.89 2.60
CA ARG A 32 10.96 -7.32 1.29
C ARG A 32 11.96 -6.23 0.93
N GLN A 33 12.40 -6.21 -0.33
CA GLN A 33 13.30 -5.19 -0.83
C GLN A 33 12.55 -3.87 -1.11
N PRO A 34 13.27 -2.73 -1.17
CA PRO A 34 12.72 -1.47 -1.66
C PRO A 34 12.03 -1.66 -3.02
N GLY A 35 10.87 -1.03 -3.19
CA GLY A 35 10.00 -1.16 -4.38
C GLY A 35 8.86 -2.19 -4.23
N ALA A 36 8.86 -2.98 -3.15
CA ALA A 36 7.68 -3.72 -2.74
C ALA A 36 6.55 -2.74 -2.41
N SER A 37 5.36 -3.01 -2.93
CA SER A 37 4.20 -2.12 -2.79
C SER A 37 2.94 -2.90 -2.45
N MET A 38 2.03 -2.22 -1.78
CA MET A 38 0.69 -2.67 -1.43
C MET A 38 -0.28 -1.53 -1.73
N ALA A 39 -1.50 -1.82 -2.16
CA ALA A 39 -2.58 -0.85 -2.22
C ALA A 39 -3.84 -1.40 -1.56
N VAL A 40 -4.64 -0.49 -1.01
CA VAL A 40 -5.88 -0.77 -0.29
C VAL A 40 -6.96 0.17 -0.83
N SER A 41 -8.09 -0.36 -1.25
CA SER A 41 -9.26 0.43 -1.62
C SER A 41 -10.14 0.72 -0.40
N ARG A 42 -11.00 1.74 -0.50
CA ARG A 42 -12.00 2.03 0.52
C ARG A 42 -13.07 0.94 0.63
N SER A 43 -13.30 0.18 -0.44
CA SER A 43 -14.12 -1.04 -0.40
C SER A 43 -13.49 -2.20 0.38
N GLY A 44 -12.23 -2.06 0.82
CA GLY A 44 -11.51 -3.06 1.61
C GLY A 44 -10.74 -4.07 0.77
N GLU A 45 -10.64 -3.85 -0.55
CA GLU A 45 -9.81 -4.65 -1.43
C GLU A 45 -8.33 -4.36 -1.17
N VAL A 46 -7.50 -5.40 -1.13
CA VAL A 46 -6.07 -5.30 -0.83
C VAL A 46 -5.27 -6.03 -1.90
N VAL A 47 -4.31 -5.34 -2.50
CA VAL A 47 -3.42 -5.89 -3.51
C VAL A 47 -1.95 -5.66 -3.16
N GLY A 48 -1.10 -6.63 -3.42
CA GLY A 48 0.33 -6.58 -3.08
C GLY A 48 0.63 -6.77 -1.59
N SER A 49 1.90 -6.57 -1.22
CA SER A 49 2.38 -6.72 0.16
C SER A 49 3.70 -5.97 0.33
N VAL A 50 3.88 -5.35 1.50
CA VAL A 50 5.10 -4.60 1.86
C VAL A 50 5.96 -5.32 2.90
N SER A 51 5.40 -6.18 3.76
CA SER A 51 6.22 -6.89 4.76
C SER A 51 5.61 -8.19 5.32
N GLY A 52 4.31 -8.44 5.16
CA GLY A 52 3.62 -9.59 5.77
C GLY A 52 3.44 -9.47 7.29
N GLY A 53 3.25 -8.26 7.82
CA GLY A 53 3.18 -7.95 9.26
C GLY A 53 2.48 -6.62 9.58
N CYS A 54 2.75 -6.04 10.75
CA CYS A 54 1.99 -4.94 11.35
C CYS A 54 1.81 -3.67 10.47
N VAL A 55 2.62 -3.49 9.42
CA VAL A 55 2.52 -2.34 8.52
C VAL A 55 1.25 -2.40 7.66
N GLU A 56 0.83 -3.59 7.22
CA GLU A 56 -0.36 -3.74 6.37
C GLU A 56 -1.64 -3.28 7.08
N SER A 57 -1.79 -3.62 8.37
CA SER A 57 -2.94 -3.19 9.17
C SER A 57 -2.98 -1.68 9.42
N ALA A 58 -1.82 -1.05 9.60
CA ALA A 58 -1.74 0.39 9.77
C ALA A 58 -2.15 1.13 8.48
N VAL A 59 -1.71 0.65 7.32
CA VAL A 59 -2.10 1.19 6.02
C VAL A 59 -3.61 1.04 5.81
N TYR A 60 -4.16 -0.13 6.13
CA TYR A 60 -5.60 -0.40 6.03
C TYR A 60 -6.44 0.55 6.91
N ASP A 61 -6.10 0.69 8.19
CA ASP A 61 -6.83 1.55 9.12
C ASP A 61 -6.77 3.03 8.72
N LEU A 62 -5.64 3.49 8.18
CA LEU A 62 -5.51 4.86 7.68
C LEU A 62 -6.37 5.14 6.43
N VAL A 63 -6.40 4.21 5.47
CA VAL A 63 -7.22 4.37 4.25
C VAL A 63 -8.70 4.42 4.57
N LEU A 64 -9.17 3.65 5.55
CA LEU A 64 -10.57 3.69 5.97
C LEU A 64 -10.96 4.97 6.70
N ARG A 65 -10.00 5.62 7.37
CA ARG A 65 -10.24 6.86 8.12
C ARG A 65 -10.19 8.10 7.24
N ASP A 66 -9.35 8.08 6.21
CA ASP A 66 -9.14 9.24 5.36
C ASP A 66 -10.14 9.29 4.18
N SER A 67 -10.47 10.49 3.74
CA SER A 67 -11.46 10.69 2.66
C SER A 67 -10.83 10.92 1.28
N GLY A 68 -9.51 10.79 1.16
CA GLY A 68 -8.76 11.01 -0.07
C GLY A 68 -7.70 9.92 -0.33
N CYS A 69 -7.08 9.96 -1.50
CA CYS A 69 -6.05 8.99 -1.85
C CYS A 69 -4.74 9.30 -1.13
N VAL A 70 -4.18 8.32 -0.41
CA VAL A 70 -2.98 8.53 0.44
C VAL A 70 -1.84 7.63 -0.01
N THR A 71 -0.62 8.15 -0.05
CA THR A 71 0.59 7.35 -0.35
C THR A 71 1.54 7.31 0.84
N PHE A 72 1.93 6.10 1.24
CA PHE A 72 2.81 5.82 2.37
C PHE A 72 4.17 5.36 1.90
N ARG A 73 5.21 5.93 2.53
CA ARG A 73 6.59 5.46 2.39
C ARG A 73 6.94 4.63 3.62
N VAL A 74 7.23 3.36 3.39
CA VAL A 74 7.60 2.41 4.44
C VAL A 74 9.11 2.23 4.44
N VAL A 75 9.73 2.22 5.61
CA VAL A 75 11.10 1.76 5.79
C VAL A 75 11.02 0.44 6.55
N ALA A 76 11.36 -0.66 5.89
CA ALA A 76 11.33 -1.98 6.53
C ALA A 76 12.60 -2.20 7.37
N ARG A 77 12.50 -3.04 8.38
CA ARG A 77 13.65 -3.49 9.17
C ARG A 77 14.13 -4.82 8.62
#